data_AF-A0A1Q2MI64-F1
#
_entry.id   AF-A0A1Q2MI64-F1
#
_cell.length_a   1.000
_cell.length_b   1.000
_cell.length_c   1.000
_cell.angle_alpha   90.00
_cell.angle_beta   90.00
_cell.angle_gamma   90.00
#
_symmetry.space_group_name_H-M   'P 1'
#
loop_
_entity.id
_entity.type
_entity.pdbx_description
1 polymer ?
#
loop_
_entity_poly.entity_id
_entity_poly.type
_entity_poly.pdbx_seq_one_letter_code
_entity_poly.pdbx_strand_id
1 'polypeptide(L)' 'MKKDSNIQKCRACGRDFQVRVEGVLNPSYPFCSDRCRFSDLNSWLETDYNIPVKERDYELED' A
#
# COMPACT_ATOMS: atom_id res chain seq x y z
N MET A 1 -19.74 2.06 15.65
CA MET A 1 -19.75 2.43 14.21
C MET A 1 -19.35 1.21 13.39
N LYS A 2 -20.18 0.79 12.43
CA LYS A 2 -19.78 -0.27 11.48
C LYS A 2 -18.88 0.37 10.43
N LYS A 3 -17.67 -0.17 10.24
CA LYS A 3 -16.72 0.31 9.24
C LYS A 3 -17.27 -0.09 7.87
N ASP A 4 -17.42 0.86 6.94
CA ASP A 4 -17.80 0.54 5.57
C ASP A 4 -16.67 -0.27 4.94
N SER A 5 -16.86 -1.59 4.88
CA SER A 5 -15.85 -2.54 4.42
C SER A 5 -15.44 -2.34 2.96
N ASN A 6 -16.21 -1.53 2.22
CA ASN A 6 -15.95 -1.23 0.81
C ASN A 6 -15.02 -0.04 0.57
N ILE A 7 -14.70 0.78 1.57
CA ILE A 7 -13.78 1.92 1.41
C ILE A 7 -12.44 1.60 2.07
N GLN A 8 -11.33 1.76 1.33
CA GLN A 8 -9.96 1.57 1.82
C GLN A 8 -9.06 2.73 1.39
N LYS A 9 -7.93 2.91 2.07
CA LYS A 9 -6.89 3.88 1.68
C LYS A 9 -5.96 3.28 0.64
N CYS A 10 -5.70 4.03 -0.44
CA CYS A 10 -4.69 3.70 -1.44
C CYS A 10 -3.31 3.73 -0.80
N ARG A 11 -2.50 2.68 -1.01
CA ARG A 11 -1.16 2.59 -0.42
C ARG A 11 -0.14 3.54 -1.04
N ALA A 12 -0.36 3.99 -2.27
CA ALA A 12 0.57 4.92 -2.94
C ALA A 12 0.28 6.40 -2.65
N CYS A 13 -0.99 6.79 -2.46
CA CYS A 13 -1.37 8.21 -2.36
C CYS A 13 -2.25 8.57 -1.16
N GLY A 14 -2.67 7.58 -0.35
CA GLY A 14 -3.47 7.79 0.87
C GLY A 14 -4.95 8.13 0.65
N ARG A 15 -5.39 8.30 -0.61
CA ARG A 15 -6.79 8.60 -0.96
C ARG A 15 -7.71 7.43 -0.63
N ASP A 16 -8.90 7.74 -0.11
CA ASP A 16 -9.98 6.76 0.06
C ASP A 16 -10.54 6.35 -1.31
N PHE A 17 -10.76 5.05 -1.53
CA PHE A 17 -11.35 4.54 -2.75
C PHE A 17 -12.26 3.34 -2.47
N GLN A 18 -13.22 3.10 -3.38
CA GLN A 18 -14.06 1.90 -3.35
C GLN A 18 -13.26 0.69 -3.81
N VAL A 19 -13.22 -0.35 -2.97
CA VAL A 19 -12.58 -1.63 -3.27
C VAL A 19 -13.40 -2.39 -4.31
N ARG A 20 -14.74 -2.36 -4.18
CA ARG A 20 -15.67 -2.91 -5.16
C ARG A 20 -16.59 -1.82 -5.70
N VAL A 21 -16.70 -1.73 -7.02
CA VAL A 21 -17.67 -0.89 -7.71
C VAL A 21 -18.69 -1.84 -8.33
N GLU A 22 -19.96 -1.69 -7.97
CA GLU A 22 -21.04 -2.59 -8.43
C GLU A 22 -20.74 -4.08 -8.15
N GLY A 23 -20.08 -4.37 -7.02
CA GLY A 23 -19.68 -5.72 -6.62
C GLY A 23 -18.40 -6.26 -7.28
N VAL A 24 -17.93 -5.62 -8.36
CA VAL A 24 -16.71 -5.98 -9.08
C VAL A 24 -15.49 -5.40 -8.38
N LEU A 25 -14.44 -6.21 -8.19
CA LEU A 25 -13.18 -5.77 -7.59
C LEU A 25 -12.49 -4.73 -8.49
N ASN A 26 -12.05 -3.61 -7.91
CA ASN A 26 -11.26 -2.61 -8.61
C ASN A 26 -9.99 -3.27 -9.22
N PRO A 27 -9.77 -3.19 -10.55
CA PRO A 27 -8.62 -3.82 -11.21
C PRO A 27 -7.26 -3.35 -10.71
N SER A 28 -7.19 -2.13 -10.18
CA SER A 28 -5.97 -1.54 -9.63
C SER A 28 -5.79 -1.82 -8.14
N TYR A 29 -6.70 -2.54 -7.47
CA TYR A 29 -6.57 -2.91 -6.06
C TYR A 29 -5.19 -3.56 -5.78
N PRO A 30 -4.44 -3.15 -4.75
CA PRO A 30 -4.83 -2.32 -3.58
C PRO A 30 -4.71 -0.79 -3.76
N PHE A 31 -4.62 -0.32 -5.00
CA PHE A 31 -4.49 1.11 -5.34
C PHE A 31 -5.79 1.67 -5.92
N CYS A 32 -5.92 3.00 -5.88
CA CYS A 32 -7.11 3.67 -6.42
C CYS A 32 -7.12 3.79 -7.96
N SER A 33 -6.00 3.53 -8.64
CA SER A 33 -5.85 3.66 -10.10
C SER A 33 -4.56 3.02 -10.60
N ASP A 34 -4.47 2.80 -11.91
CA ASP A 34 -3.25 2.28 -12.55
C ASP A 34 -2.04 3.21 -12.36
N ARG A 35 -2.25 4.53 -12.36
CA ARG A 35 -1.19 5.50 -12.06
C ARG A 35 -0.54 5.21 -10.69
N CYS A 36 -1.35 4.94 -9.68
CA CYS A 36 -0.85 4.64 -8.34
C CYS A 36 -0.14 3.27 -8.28
N ARG A 37 -0.64 2.28 -9.02
CA ARG A 37 0.02 0.97 -9.15
C ARG A 37 1.41 1.09 -9.79
N PHE A 38 1.54 1.87 -10.86
CA PHE A 38 2.82 2.09 -11.52
C PHE A 38 3.79 2.94 -10.67
N SER A 39 3.27 3.92 -9.93
CA SER A 39 4.08 4.71 -8.99
C SER A 39 4.67 3.86 -7.87
N ASP A 40 3.87 2.94 -7.31
CA ASP A 40 4.34 1.99 -6.30
C ASP A 40 5.43 1.07 -6.87
N LEU A 41 5.22 0.54 -8.08
CA LEU A 41 6.21 -0.26 -8.79
C LEU A 41 7.52 0.50 -9.03
N ASN A 42 7.44 1.78 -9.41
CA ASN A 42 8.64 2.60 -9.58
C ASN A 42 9.43 2.73 -8.27
N SER A 43 8.73 2.90 -7.14
CA SER A 43 9.37 2.98 -5.81
C SER A 43 10.09 1.66 -5.46
N TRP A 44 9.60 0.51 -5.95
CA TRP A 44 10.32 -0.76 -5.83
C TRP A 44 11.59 -0.81 -6.68
N LEU A 45 11.52 -0.32 -7.93
CA LEU A 45 12.66 -0.33 -8.86
C LEU A 45 13.76 0.65 -8.42
N GLU A 46 13.37 1.80 -7.89
CA GLU A 46 14.30 2.83 -7.37
C GLU A 46 14.79 2.50 -5.95
N THR A 47 14.37 1.38 -5.35
CA THR A 47 14.74 0.96 -4.00
C THR A 47 14.38 1.98 -2.90
N ASP A 48 13.26 2.70 -3.08
CA ASP A 48 12.79 3.73 -2.14
C ASP A 48 12.22 3.14 -0.83
N TYR A 49 11.97 1.83 -0.79
CA TYR A 49 11.47 1.14 0.38
C TYR A 49 12.61 0.68 1.29
N ASN A 50 12.72 1.32 2.47
CA ASN A 50 13.77 1.04 3.44
C ASN A 50 13.16 0.57 4.76
N ILE A 51 13.74 -0.46 5.36
CA ILE A 51 13.44 -0.82 6.75
C ILE A 51 14.41 -0.04 7.63
N PRO A 52 13.92 0.84 8.53
CA PRO A 52 14.80 1.56 9.42
C PRO A 52 15.47 0.59 10.40
N VAL A 53 16.78 0.75 10.55
CA VAL A 53 17.59 0.02 11.52
C VAL A 53 17.23 0.50 12.93
N LYS A 54 16.94 -0.44 13.84
CA LYS A 54 16.84 -0.15 15.28
C LYS A 54 18.12 -0.62 15.97
N GLU A 55 18.54 0.10 17.01
CA GLU A 55 19.76 -0.19 17.77
C GLU A 55 19.82 -1.63 18.31
N ARG A 56 18.67 -2.27 18.55
CA ARG A 56 18.55 -3.66 19.03
C ARG A 56 18.55 -4.73 17.95
N ASP A 57 18.56 -4.37 16.66
CA ASP A 57 18.53 -5.35 15.57
C ASP A 57 19.88 -6.10 15.43
N TYR A 58 20.91 -5.69 16.19
CA TYR A 58 22.26 -6.24 16.17
C TYR A 58 22.72 -6.87 17.50
N GLU A 59 21.85 -7.01 18.51
CA GLU A 59 22.14 -7.74 19.76
C GLU A 59 22.00 -9.28 19.59
N LEU A 60 22.38 -9.81 18.43
CA LEU A 60 22.62 -11.24 18.26
C LEU A 60 24.13 -11.47 18.49
N GLU A 61 24.51 -11.61 19.75
CA GLU A 61 25.84 -12.09 20.16
C GLU A 61 25.87 -13.63 20.15
N ASP A 62 26.84 -14.17 19.40
CA ASP A 62 27.39 -15.54 19.26
C ASP A 62 26.47 -16.76 19.05
#